data_AF-A0A438G2J2-F1
#
_entry.id   AF-A0A438G2J2-F1
#
_cell.length_a   1.000
_cell.length_b   1.000
_cell.length_c   1.000
_cell.angle_alpha   90.00
_cell.angle_beta   90.00
_cell.angle_gamma   90.00
#
_symmetry.space_group_name_H-M   'P 1'
#
loop_
_entity.id
_entity.type
_entity.pdbx_description
1 polymer ?
#
loop_
_entity_poly.entity_id
_entity_poly.type
_entity_poly.pdbx_seq_one_letter_code
_entity_poly.pdbx_strand_id
1 'polypeptide(L)' 'MSMANEFEIKDLGKLKYFLGIEVAYSKRAIFISQHKYVLDLLKETGKLACKPIEMPIEQNHLTTEASEDEAMDKGMH' A
#
# COMPACT_ATOMS: atom_id res chain seq x y z
N MET A 1 0.31 18.47 24.50
CA MET A 1 0.25 19.08 23.14
C MET A 1 -0.13 17.98 22.19
N SER A 2 -1.33 18.02 21.62
CA SER A 2 -1.74 17.01 20.63
C SER A 2 -1.08 17.34 19.29
N MET A 3 -0.64 16.30 18.56
CA MET A 3 -0.02 16.45 17.23
C MET A 3 -0.91 17.19 16.22
N ALA A 4 -2.21 17.29 16.51
CA ALA A 4 -3.18 18.03 15.73
C ALA A 4 -3.03 19.56 15.83
N ASN A 5 -2.41 20.09 16.90
CA ASN A 5 -2.24 21.54 17.09
C ASN A 5 -0.92 22.08 16.51
N GLU A 6 0.07 21.20 16.28
CA GLU A 6 1.37 21.56 15.68
C GLU A 6 1.38 21.39 14.16
N PHE A 7 0.50 20.57 13.60
CA PHE A 7 0.41 20.36 12.17
C PHE A 7 -1.01 20.64 11.68
N GLU A 8 -1.17 21.79 11.05
CA GLU A 8 -2.38 22.13 10.29
C GLU A 8 -2.45 21.17 9.08
N ILE A 9 -3.21 20.08 9.22
CA ILE A 9 -3.41 19.10 8.15
C ILE A 9 -4.22 19.78 7.05
N LYS A 10 -3.53 20.19 5.99
CA LYS A 10 -4.19 20.66 4.77
C LYS A 10 -4.80 19.48 4.04
N ASP A 11 -6.02 19.64 3.56
CA ASP A 11 -6.62 18.67 2.64
C ASP A 11 -5.79 18.64 1.34
N LEU A 12 -5.13 17.51 1.10
CA LEU A 12 -4.28 17.27 -0.07
C LEU A 12 -5.09 16.70 -1.26
N GLY A 13 -6.40 16.50 -1.09
CA GLY A 13 -7.25 15.83 -2.04
C GLY A 13 -6.95 14.33 -2.16
N LYS A 14 -7.31 13.72 -3.28
CA LYS A 14 -7.11 12.28 -3.50
C LYS A 14 -5.62 11.92 -3.57
N LEU A 15 -5.23 10.94 -2.76
CA LEU A 15 -3.87 10.39 -2.70
C LEU A 15 -3.44 9.81 -4.05
N LYS A 16 -2.44 10.41 -4.69
CA LYS A 16 -1.90 9.91 -5.98
C LYS A 16 -0.72 8.96 -5.78
N TYR A 17 0.06 9.19 -4.73
CA TYR A 17 1.27 8.44 -4.40
C TYR A 17 1.37 8.25 -2.89
N PHE A 18 1.74 7.05 -2.45
CA PHE A 18 2.07 6.76 -1.06
C PHE A 18 3.35 5.95 -0.99
N LEU A 19 4.37 6.44 -0.28
CA LEU A 19 5.69 5.81 -0.20
C LEU A 19 6.31 5.48 -1.58
N GLY A 20 6.02 6.28 -2.61
CA GLY A 20 6.48 6.05 -3.98
C GLY A 20 5.63 5.05 -4.78
N ILE A 21 4.54 4.54 -4.22
CA ILE A 21 3.60 3.64 -4.88
C ILE A 21 2.44 4.43 -5.48
N GLU A 22 2.13 4.18 -6.75
CA GLU A 22 1.05 4.85 -7.48
C GLU A 22 -0.30 4.33 -7.03
N VAL A 23 -1.23 5.26 -6.78
CA VAL A 23 -2.61 4.96 -6.40
C VAL A 23 -3.56 5.46 -7.49
N ALA A 24 -4.37 4.56 -8.00
CA ALA A 24 -5.42 4.82 -8.97
C ALA A 24 -6.79 4.44 -8.40
N TYR A 25 -7.82 5.16 -8.80
CA TYR A 25 -9.17 5.00 -8.26
C TYR A 25 -10.14 4.62 -9.37
N SER A 26 -11.01 3.66 -9.08
CA SER A 26 -12.23 3.41 -9.84
C SER A 26 -13.46 3.66 -8.95
N LYS A 27 -14.66 3.54 -9.52
CA LYS A 27 -15.91 3.65 -8.75
C LYS A 27 -16.09 2.51 -7.71
N ARG A 28 -15.36 1.40 -7.86
CA ARG A 28 -15.57 0.18 -7.06
C ARG A 28 -14.36 -0.23 -6.22
N ALA A 29 -13.17 0.23 -6.59
CA ALA A 29 -11.92 -0.24 -6.01
C ALA A 29 -10.80 0.80 -6.13
N ILE A 30 -9.81 0.64 -5.25
CA ILE A 30 -8.51 1.32 -5.29
C ILE A 30 -7.51 0.34 -5.91
N PHE A 31 -6.73 0.83 -6.87
CA PHE A 31 -5.67 0.11 -7.52
C PHE A 31 -4.33 0.70 -7.09
N ILE A 32 -3.40 -0.17 -6.73
CA ILE A 32 -2.06 0.21 -6.29
C ILE A 32 -1.08 -0.38 -7.32
N SER A 33 -0.17 0.45 -7.83
CA SER A 33 0.78 0.09 -8.89
C SER A 33 2.20 0.49 -8.52
N GLN A 34 3.15 -0.43 -8.72
CA GLN A 34 4.58 -0.14 -8.70
C GLN A 34 5.19 -0.18 -10.10
N HIS A 35 4.37 -0.16 -11.16
CA HIS A 35 4.82 -0.31 -12.53
C HIS A 35 5.92 0.68 -12.90
N LYS A 36 5.76 1.95 -12.52
CA LYS A 36 6.78 2.99 -12.73
C LYS A 36 8.10 2.66 -12.01
N TYR A 37 8.05 2.27 -10.74
CA TYR A 37 9.23 1.88 -9.97
C TYR A 37 9.96 0.70 -10.61
N VAL A 38 9.23 -0.34 -11.02
CA VAL A 38 9.80 -1.51 -11.70
C VAL A 38 10.47 -1.11 -13.02
N LEU A 39 9.82 -0.27 -13.83
CA LEU A 39 10.40 0.21 -15.09
C LEU A 39 11.67 1.03 -14.88
N ASP A 40 11.65 1.96 -13.92
CA ASP A 40 12.80 2.80 -13.59
C ASP A 40 13.97 1.94 -13.07
N LEU A 41 13.70 0.96 -12.21
CA LEU A 41 14.69 -0.01 -11.73
C LEU A 41 15.29 -0.87 -12.85
N LEU A 42 14.45 -1.38 -13.77
CA LEU A 42 14.92 -2.14 -14.92
C LEU A 42 15.78 -1.28 -15.85
N LYS A 43 15.45 0.01 -16.01
CA LYS A 43 16.24 0.95 -16.79
C LYS A 43 17.60 1.20 -16.15
N GLU A 44 17.64 1.50 -14.86
CA GLU A 44 18.86 1.76 -14.10
C GLU A 44 19.81 0.56 -14.09
N THR A 45 19.26 -0.65 -14.02
CA THR A 45 20.04 -1.89 -14.03
C THR A 45 20.39 -2.40 -15.43
N GLY A 46 19.95 -1.71 -16.49
CA GLY A 46 20.18 -2.13 -17.88
C GLY A 46 19.40 -3.39 -18.29
N LYS A 47 18.31 -3.72 -17.58
CA LYS A 47 17.52 -4.95 -17.72
C LYS A 47 16.22 -4.82 -18.50
N LEU A 48 15.93 -3.67 -19.13
CA LEU A 48 14.70 -3.46 -19.91
C LEU A 48 14.51 -4.47 -21.06
N ALA A 49 15.61 -4.94 -21.67
CA ALA A 49 15.58 -5.91 -22.77
C ALA A 49 15.88 -7.35 -22.32
N CYS A 50 15.97 -7.61 -21.02
CA CYS A 50 16.17 -8.96 -20.52
C CYS A 50 14.95 -9.83 -20.82
N LYS A 51 15.18 -11.11 -21.11
CA LYS A 51 14.09 -12.08 -21.27
C LYS A 51 13.30 -12.16 -19.96
N PRO A 52 11.94 -12.13 -20.01
CA PRO A 52 11.13 -12.39 -18.83
C PRO A 52 11.50 -13.75 -18.24
N ILE A 53 11.54 -13.83 -16.92
CA ILE A 53 11.60 -15.11 -16.23
C ILE A 53 10.18 -15.54 -15.90
N GLU A 54 9.87 -16.82 -16.08
CA GLU A 54 8.65 -17.45 -15.56
C GLU A 54 8.79 -17.65 -14.04
N MET A 55 9.01 -16.56 -13.31
CA MET A 55 8.81 -16.57 -11.86
C MET A 55 7.42 -16.02 -11.59
N PRO A 56 6.49 -16.84 -11.06
CA PRO A 56 5.26 -16.31 -10.53
C PRO A 56 5.63 -15.41 -9.34
N ILE A 57 5.41 -14.11 -9.48
CA ILE A 57 5.27 -13.23 -8.32
C ILE A 57 4.02 -13.74 -7.59
N GLU A 58 4.15 -14.07 -6.30
CA GLU A 58 2.99 -14.45 -5.50
C GLU A 58 1.97 -13.31 -5.52
N GLN A 59 0.85 -13.56 -6.19
CA GLN A 59 -0.27 -12.64 -6.24
C GLN A 59 -1.18 -12.94 -5.05
N ASN A 60 -1.65 -11.89 -4.37
CA ASN A 60 -2.59 -11.98 -3.24
C ASN A 60 -1.99 -12.59 -1.96
N HIS A 61 -0.89 -12.03 -1.45
CA HIS A 61 -0.56 -12.23 -0.05
C HIS A 61 -1.68 -11.61 0.80
N LEU A 62 -2.64 -12.44 1.21
CA LEU A 62 -3.67 -12.09 2.17
C LEU A 62 -2.95 -11.69 3.45
N THR A 63 -2.79 -10.38 3.68
CA THR A 63 -2.46 -9.87 5.01
C THR A 63 -3.66 -10.16 5.88
N THR A 64 -3.67 -11.32 6.53
CA THR A 64 -4.62 -11.66 7.58
C THR A 64 -4.73 -10.47 8.51
N GLU A 65 -5.96 -10.02 8.71
CA GLU A 65 -6.29 -8.93 9.62
C GLU A 65 -5.70 -9.25 10.99
N ALA A 66 -5.00 -8.28 11.58
CA ALA A 66 -4.68 -8.36 12.99
C ALA A 66 -6.04 -8.38 13.71
N SER A 67 -6.40 -9.55 14.25
CA SER A 67 -7.55 -9.67 15.13
C SER A 67 -7.40 -8.67 16.27
N GLU A 68 -8.27 -7.67 16.32
CA GLU A 68 -8.43 -6.83 17.49
C GLU A 68 -8.91 -7.71 18.66
N ASP A 69 -8.26 -7.55 19.81
CA ASP A 69 -8.63 -8.18 21.08
C ASP A 69 -10.13 -8.01 21.39
N GLU A 70 -10.87 -9.10 21.56
CA GLU A 70 -12.12 -9.07 22.32
C GLU A 70 -11.82 -9.30 23.81
N ALA A 71 -11.64 -8.20 24.54
CA ALA A 71 -11.84 -8.18 25.97
C ALA A 71 -13.34 -8.31 26.28
N MET A 72 -13.82 -9.51 26.62
CA MET A 72 -15.18 -9.70 27.15
C MET A 72 -15.17 -9.92 28.67
N ASP A 73 -15.45 -8.81 29.35
CA ASP A 73 -16.23 -8.60 30.58
C ASP A 73 -16.34 -9.70 31.68
N LYS A 74 -16.22 -9.23 32.93
CA LYS A 74 -16.35 -10.02 34.16
C LYS A 74 -17.82 -10.36 34.43
N GLY A 75 -18.17 -11.65 34.40
CA GLY A 75 -19.46 -12.16 34.89
C GLY A 75 -19.26 -13.17 36.03
N MET A 76 -19.86 -12.88 37.19
CA MET A 76 -19.92 -13.69 38.42
C MET A 76 -20.30 -15.16 38.20
N HIS A 77 -19.51 -16.08 38.76
CA HIS A 77 -19.99 -17.00 39.79
C HIS A 77 -18.88 -17.25 40.82
#